data_AF-A0A7I8WEY5-F1
#
_entry.id   AF-A0A7I8WEY5-F1
#
_cell.length_a   1.000
_cell.length_b   1.000
_cell.length_c   1.000
_cell.angle_alpha   90.00
_cell.angle_beta   90.00
_cell.angle_gamma   90.00
#
_symmetry.space_group_name_H-M   'P 1'
#
loop_
_entity.id
_entity.type
_entity.pdbx_description
1 polymer ?
#
loop_
_entity_poly.entity_id
_entity_poly.type
_entity_poly.pdbx_seq_one_letter_code
_entity_poly.pdbx_strand_id
1 'polypeptide(L)' 'MYIEDIIYSFNFCKYNPIGIHDEHKFPNSSFSAHGTYSSHKPEYARIEETTGINWHTLDYTNGWVMVSAMIFMD' A
#
# COMPACT_ATOMS: atom_id res chain seq x y z
N MET A 1 4.48 -7.75 -32.00
CA MET A 1 4.65 -7.73 -30.53
C MET A 1 5.59 -8.89 -30.22
N TYR A 2 6.85 -8.60 -29.94
CA TYR A 2 7.87 -9.63 -29.75
C TYR A 2 7.89 -10.06 -28.28
N ILE A 3 8.29 -11.30 -28.00
CA ILE A 3 8.40 -11.85 -26.64
C ILE A 3 9.29 -10.97 -25.74
N GLU A 4 10.28 -10.30 -26.34
CA GLU A 4 11.18 -9.37 -25.65
C GLU A 4 10.46 -8.11 -25.12
N ASP A 5 9.45 -7.59 -25.83
CA ASP A 5 8.63 -6.45 -25.39
C ASP A 5 7.79 -6.81 -24.15
N ILE A 6 7.30 -8.06 -24.08
CA ILE A 6 6.51 -8.58 -22.96
C ILE A 6 7.38 -8.71 -21.71
N ILE A 7 8.62 -9.20 -21.85
CA ILE A 7 9.56 -9.35 -20.73
C ILE A 7 10.04 -7.98 -20.22
N TYR A 8 10.26 -7.02 -21.12
CA TYR A 8 10.62 -5.64 -20.74
C TYR A 8 9.48 -4.93 -19.99
N SER A 9 8.25 -5.03 -20.49
CA SER A 9 7.05 -4.52 -19.83
C SER A 9 6.85 -5.10 -18.42
N PHE A 10 7.00 -6.43 -18.27
CA PHE A 10 6.84 -7.10 -16.98
C PHE A 10 7.86 -6.65 -15.93
N ASN A 11 9.11 -6.38 -16.33
CA ASN A 11 10.14 -5.91 -15.40
C ASN A 11 9.92 -4.45 -14.96
N PHE A 12 9.40 -3.58 -15.83
CA PHE A 12 9.05 -2.20 -15.46
C PHE A 12 7.88 -2.14 -14.47
N CYS A 13 6.88 -3.01 -14.61
CA CYS A 13 5.74 -3.06 -13.68
C CYS A 13 6.11 -3.58 -12.29
N LYS A 14 7.22 -4.32 -12.15
CA LYS A 14 7.59 -4.99 -10.89
C LYS A 14 8.36 -4.10 -9.90
N TYR A 15 9.14 -3.13 -10.40
CA TYR A 15 10.05 -2.35 -9.56
C TYR A 15 9.73 -0.86 -9.47
N ASN A 16 8.70 -0.39 -10.16
CA ASN A 16 8.22 0.97 -9.99
C ASN A 16 7.33 1.05 -8.74
N PRO A 17 7.75 1.75 -7.67
CA PRO A 17 6.91 1.93 -6.51
C PRO A 17 5.62 2.61 -6.93
N ILE A 18 4.47 2.07 -6.50
CA ILE A 18 3.17 2.64 -6.86
C ILE A 18 2.91 4.01 -6.20
N GLY A 19 3.79 4.45 -5.30
CA GLY A 19 3.69 5.74 -4.62
C GLY A 19 2.83 5.69 -3.37
N ILE A 20 2.81 4.56 -2.64
CA ILE A 20 2.01 4.42 -1.41
C ILE A 20 2.41 5.42 -0.32
N HIS A 21 3.60 6.02 -0.38
CA HIS A 21 4.04 7.10 0.52
C HIS A 21 3.35 8.46 0.26
N ASP A 22 2.73 8.64 -0.90
CA ASP A 22 2.12 9.91 -1.29
C ASP A 22 0.67 9.93 -0.78
N GLU A 23 0.40 10.78 0.21
CA GLU A 23 -0.95 10.97 0.78
C GLU A 23 -1.95 11.55 -0.22
N HIS A 24 -1.49 12.27 -1.25
CA HIS A 24 -2.38 12.79 -2.29
C HIS A 24 -2.85 11.67 -3.21
N LYS A 25 -1.95 10.73 -3.54
CA LYS A 25 -2.26 9.58 -4.39
C LYS A 25 -3.02 8.48 -3.65
N PHE A 26 -2.65 8.24 -2.39
CA PHE A 26 -3.30 7.29 -1.48
C PHE A 26 -3.75 8.03 -0.23
N PRO A 27 -4.94 8.66 -0.22
CA PRO A 27 -5.45 9.34 0.97
C PRO A 27 -5.71 8.34 2.09
N ASN A 28 -5.77 8.78 3.35
CA ASN A 28 -5.98 7.88 4.50
C ASN A 28 -7.25 7.03 4.37
N SER A 29 -8.28 7.55 3.70
CA SER A 29 -9.52 6.81 3.40
C SER A 29 -9.33 5.60 2.47
N SER A 30 -8.19 5.49 1.76
CA SER A 30 -7.86 4.33 0.95
C SER A 30 -7.35 3.14 1.76
N PHE A 31 -7.02 3.35 3.05
CA PHE A 31 -6.52 2.31 3.95
C PHE A 31 -7.67 1.75 4.78
N SER A 32 -7.70 0.43 4.90
CA SER A 32 -8.60 -0.32 5.77
C SER A 32 -7.83 -1.45 6.44
N ALA A 33 -8.29 -1.91 7.60
CA ALA A 33 -7.62 -2.99 8.31
C ALA A 33 -8.60 -3.83 9.13
N HIS A 34 -8.19 -5.05 9.43
CA HIS A 34 -8.85 -5.90 10.42
C HIS A 34 -8.16 -5.80 11.77
N GLY A 35 -8.86 -5.13 12.68
CA GLY A 35 -8.36 -4.82 14.00
C GLY A 35 -7.32 -3.70 13.95
N THR A 36 -7.52 -2.72 14.83
CA THR A 36 -6.57 -1.61 15.00
C THR A 36 -6.32 -1.48 16.49
N TYR A 37 -5.06 -1.55 16.90
CA TYR A 37 -4.69 -1.30 18.28
C TYR A 37 -4.74 0.19 18.58
N SER A 38 -5.78 0.64 19.27
CA SER A 38 -5.86 2.00 19.81
C SER A 38 -5.59 3.07 18.73
N SER A 39 -4.56 3.90 18.91
CA SER A 39 -4.14 4.98 18.02
C SER A 39 -3.36 4.52 16.78
N HIS A 40 -3.09 3.22 16.59
CA HIS A 40 -2.25 2.71 15.51
C HIS A 40 -3.03 2.54 14.20
N LYS A 41 -3.53 3.64 13.65
CA LYS A 41 -4.48 3.65 12.51
C LYS A 41 -3.94 2.96 11.25
N PRO A 42 -4.81 2.47 10.35
CA PRO A 42 -4.41 1.77 9.13
C PRO A 42 -3.48 2.56 8.20
N GLU A 43 -3.66 3.88 8.09
CA GLU A 43 -2.81 4.76 7.29
C GLU A 43 -1.34 4.80 7.75
N TYR A 44 -1.07 4.43 9.01
CA TYR A 44 0.28 4.32 9.55
C TYR A 44 1.02 3.04 9.09
N ALA A 45 0.42 2.24 8.20
CA ALA A 45 1.13 1.19 7.46
C ALA A 45 1.91 1.74 6.26
N ARG A 46 1.88 3.06 6.02
CA ARG A 46 2.60 3.74 4.95
C ARG A 46 4.12 3.55 5.11
N ILE A 47 4.81 3.34 3.99
CA ILE A 47 6.27 3.27 4.00
C ILE A 47 6.84 4.63 4.43
N GLU A 48 7.87 4.60 5.28
CA GLU A 48 8.50 5.80 5.85
C GLU A 48 7.55 6.72 6.65
N GLU A 49 6.52 6.14 7.27
CA GLU A 49 5.63 6.85 8.20
C GLU A 49 6.44 7.57 9.31
N THR A 50 6.16 8.87 9.52
CA THR A 50 6.98 9.78 10.35
C THR A 50 6.37 10.10 11.70
N THR A 51 5.12 9.69 11.95
CA THR A 51 4.44 9.89 13.24
C THR A 51 5.09 9.13 14.41
N GLY A 52 6.05 8.24 14.14
CA GLY A 52 6.69 7.38 15.14
C GLY A 52 5.78 6.24 15.63
N ILE A 53 4.61 6.07 15.00
CA ILE A 53 3.63 5.02 15.26
C ILE A 53 3.40 4.30 13.93
N ASN A 54 3.55 2.98 13.92
CA ASN A 54 3.16 2.14 12.78
C ASN A 54 1.80 1.50 13.05
N TRP A 55 1.09 1.08 12.00
CA TRP A 55 -0.11 0.26 12.16
C TRP A 55 0.20 -1.01 12.96
N HIS A 56 -0.72 -1.38 13.86
CA HIS A 56 -0.64 -2.58 14.70
C HIS A 56 -2.04 -3.15 14.90
N THR A 57 -2.19 -4.47 14.80
CA THR A 57 -3.46 -5.17 15.04
C THR A 57 -3.47 -5.91 16.38
N LEU A 58 -4.64 -6.05 16.99
CA LEU A 58 -4.85 -6.91 18.16
C LEU A 58 -5.03 -8.39 17.77
N ASP A 59 -5.35 -8.68 16.50
CA ASP A 59 -5.51 -10.04 16.00
C ASP A 59 -4.21 -10.52 15.35
N TYR A 60 -3.36 -11.16 16.16
CA TYR A 60 -2.06 -11.68 15.72
C TYR A 60 -2.15 -12.88 14.76
N THR A 61 -3.35 -13.42 14.53
CA THR A 61 -3.55 -14.62 13.71
C THR A 61 -4.10 -14.31 12.32
N ASN A 62 -4.94 -13.27 12.20
CA ASN A 62 -5.62 -12.93 10.95
C ASN A 62 -5.58 -11.41 10.63
N GLY A 63 -4.60 -10.71 11.18
CA GLY A 63 -4.36 -9.30 10.89
C GLY A 63 -4.12 -9.01 9.42
N TRP A 64 -4.85 -8.04 8.88
CA TRP A 64 -4.59 -7.52 7.54
C TRP A 64 -4.76 -6.01 7.49
N VAL A 65 -4.00 -5.38 6.60
CA VAL A 65 -4.20 -4.01 6.13
C VAL A 65 -4.35 -4.07 4.61
N MET A 66 -5.37 -3.40 4.09
CA MET A 66 -5.68 -3.32 2.67
C MET A 66 -5.63 -1.87 2.23
N VAL A 67 -5.05 -1.64 1.05
CA VAL A 67 -4.97 -0.32 0.43
C VAL A 67 -5.68 -0.37 -0.91
N SER A 68 -6.74 0.42 -1.05
CA SER A 68 -7.52 0.53 -2.28
C SER A 68 -6.79 1.42 -3.27
N ALA A 69 -6.15 0.81 -4.27
CA ALA A 69 -5.55 1.53 -5.38
C ALA A 69 -6.58 1.75 -6.50
N MET A 70 -6.94 3.01 -6.78
CA MET A 70 -7.54 3.35 -8.07
C MET A 70 -6.40 3.59 -9.07
N ILE A 71 -6.08 2.55 -9.83
CA ILE A 71 -5.10 2.64 -10.92
C ILE A 71 -5.89 3.01 -12.17
N PHE A 72 -5.86 4.29 -12.55
CA PHE A 72 -6.22 4.68 -13.91
C PHE A 72 -5.14 4.12 -14.83
N MET A 73 -5.51 3.16 -15.67
CA MET A 73 -4.67 2.69 -16.75
C MET A 73 -5.06 3.49 -17.98
N ASP A 74 -4.17 4.37 -18.41
CA ASP A 74 -4.29 5.15 -19.65
C ASP A 74 -4.02 4.27 -20.88
#